data_AF-A0A7Y6XPA5-F1
#
_entry.id   AF-A0A7Y6XPA5-F1
#
_cell.length_a   1.000
_cell.length_b   1.000
_cell.length_c   1.000
_cell.angle_alpha   90.00
_cell.angle_beta   90.00
_cell.angle_gamma   90.00
#
_symmetry.space_group_name_H-M   'P 1'
#
loop_
_entity.id
_entity.type
_entity.pdbx_description
1 polymer ?
#
loop_
_entity_poly.entity_id
_entity_poly.type
_entity_poly.pdbx_seq_one_letter_code
_entity_poly.pdbx_strand_id
1 'polypeptide(L)'
;MNLPGLFKKARYQRFHLEPRYYDPIKEDIENRTSRIKAEMGLSDTEVIDPGYRSRIEGSFRKNMKHATGNGVDQTILLRLLIMVILVFMIGGYVYFGKEIFYLVLLIIPFYLWKRLRK
;
A
#
# COMPACT_ATOMS: atom_id res chain seq x y z
N MET A 1 55.24 38.83 12.83
CA MET A 1 54.40 39.95 13.32
C MET A 1 52.96 39.62 12.93
N ASN A 2 52.07 39.41 13.91
CA ASN A 2 50.66 39.09 13.66
C ASN A 2 49.87 40.39 13.54
N LEU A 3 49.34 40.69 12.34
CA LEU A 3 48.44 41.82 12.11
C LEU A 3 47.07 41.53 12.75
N PRO A 4 46.53 42.41 13.62
CA PRO A 4 45.19 42.26 14.17
C PRO A 4 44.15 42.52 13.08
N GLY A 5 43.35 41.50 12.75
CA GLY A 5 42.35 41.59 11.69
C GLY A 5 41.24 42.60 12.00
N LEU A 6 41.07 43.58 11.12
CA LEU A 6 40.08 44.68 11.17
C LEU A 6 38.62 44.24 10.90
N PHE A 7 38.36 42.95 10.69
CA PHE A 7 37.03 42.45 10.32
C PHE A 7 36.53 41.40 11.32
N LYS A 8 35.41 41.71 11.99
CA LYS A 8 34.71 40.79 12.89
C LYS A 8 34.08 39.66 12.07
N LYS A 9 34.46 38.41 12.34
CA LYS A 9 33.83 37.23 11.71
C LYS A 9 32.34 37.19 12.10
N ALA A 10 31.46 37.05 11.10
CA ALA A 10 30.04 36.86 11.34
C ALA A 10 29.82 35.55 12.13
N ARG A 11 29.08 35.63 13.23
CA ARG A 11 28.69 34.45 14.02
C ARG A 11 27.46 33.83 13.35
N TYR A 12 27.44 32.51 13.20
CA TYR A 12 26.27 31.80 12.69
C TYR A 12 25.05 32.06 13.58
N GLN A 13 23.87 32.17 12.95
CA GLN A 13 22.60 32.30 13.67
C GLN A 13 22.34 31.01 14.46
N ARG A 14 22.09 31.14 15.76
CA ARG A 14 21.67 30.02 16.60
C ARG A 14 20.16 29.97 16.62
N PHE A 15 19.59 28.81 16.32
CA PHE A 15 18.16 28.59 16.51
C PHE A 15 17.88 28.46 18.01
N HIS A 16 16.98 29.29 18.52
CA HIS A 16 16.41 29.11 19.84
C HIS A 16 15.19 28.20 19.69
N LEU A 17 15.39 26.89 19.85
CA LEU A 17 14.30 25.93 19.84
C LEU A 17 13.85 25.70 21.28
N GLU A 18 12.69 26.24 21.63
CA GLU A 18 12.03 25.89 22.88
C GLU A 18 11.36 24.52 22.72
N PRO A 19 11.75 23.50 23.52
CA PRO A 19 11.07 22.22 23.48
C PRO A 19 9.65 22.40 24.01
N ARG A 20 8.64 22.17 23.15
CA ARG A 20 7.26 22.01 23.61
C ARG A 20 7.08 20.58 24.11
N TYR A 21 6.59 20.46 25.33
CA TYR A 21 6.19 19.16 25.88
C TYR A 21 4.82 18.79 25.32
N TYR A 22 4.69 17.56 24.85
CA TYR A 22 3.42 17.01 24.39
C TYR A 22 2.50 16.75 25.57
N ASP A 23 1.33 17.37 25.57
CA ASP A 23 0.26 17.08 26.53
C ASP A 23 -0.92 16.43 25.77
N PRO A 24 -1.19 15.13 25.99
CA PRO A 24 -2.22 14.42 25.26
C PRO A 24 -3.60 15.01 25.49
N ILE A 25 -3.89 15.55 26.68
CA ILE A 25 -5.22 16.04 27.03
C ILE A 25 -5.48 17.36 26.31
N LYS A 26 -4.48 18.24 26.33
CA LYS A 26 -4.57 19.56 25.68
C LYS A 26 -4.77 19.41 24.18
N GLU A 27 -3.99 18.56 23.52
CA GLU A 27 -4.12 18.34 22.08
C GLU A 27 -5.48 17.72 21.71
N ASP A 28 -6.00 16.78 22.51
CA ASP A 28 -7.29 16.16 22.22
C ASP A 28 -8.45 17.17 22.33
N ILE A 29 -8.39 18.07 23.30
CA ILE A 29 -9.36 19.17 23.47
C ILE A 29 -9.25 20.18 22.32
N GLU A 30 -8.03 20.55 21.93
CA GLU A 30 -7.78 21.47 20.82
C GLU A 30 -8.26 20.89 19.47
N ASN A 31 -8.03 19.59 19.24
CA ASN A 31 -8.52 18.86 18.08
C ASN A 31 -10.05 18.78 18.03
N ARG A 32 -10.73 18.66 19.18
CA ARG A 32 -12.21 18.63 19.24
C ARG A 32 -12.81 20.01 19.05
N THR A 33 -12.27 21.01 19.73
CA THR A 33 -12.76 22.39 19.63
C THR A 33 -12.55 22.98 18.25
N SER A 34 -11.43 22.67 17.59
CA SER A 34 -11.18 23.06 16.19
C SER A 34 -12.16 22.42 15.22
N ARG A 35 -12.51 21.12 15.39
CA ARG A 35 -13.56 20.46 14.59
C ARG A 35 -14.91 21.13 14.76
N ILE A 36 -15.35 21.32 16.01
CA ILE A 36 -16.64 21.93 16.31
C ILE A 36 -16.68 23.36 15.76
N LYS A 37 -15.59 24.13 15.87
CA LYS A 37 -15.49 25.50 15.34
C LYS A 37 -15.54 25.52 13.80
N ALA A 38 -14.90 24.56 13.14
CA ALA A 38 -14.95 24.41 11.68
C ALA A 38 -16.37 24.03 11.20
N GLU A 39 -17.04 23.12 11.90
CA GLU A 39 -18.43 22.72 11.63
C GLU A 39 -19.42 23.88 11.82
N MET A 40 -19.18 24.75 12.81
CA MET A 40 -20.02 25.94 13.06
C MET A 40 -19.70 27.14 12.14
N GLY A 41 -18.74 27.02 11.22
CA GLY A 41 -18.40 28.10 10.28
C GLY A 41 -17.78 29.35 10.92
N LEU A 42 -17.35 29.28 12.18
CA LEU A 42 -16.78 30.39 12.97
C LEU A 42 -15.26 30.55 12.77
N SER A 43 -14.70 29.93 11.73
CA SER A 43 -13.27 30.00 11.42
C SER A 43 -12.95 31.30 10.69
N ASP A 44 -12.69 32.38 11.44
CA ASP A 44 -12.25 33.69 10.93
C ASP A 44 -10.80 33.72 10.40
N THR A 45 -10.13 32.58 10.39
CA THR A 45 -8.77 32.46 9.87
C THR A 45 -8.62 31.08 9.29
N GLU A 46 -8.03 31.00 8.09
CA GLU A 46 -7.62 29.79 7.37
C GLU A 46 -6.57 28.98 8.14
N VAL A 47 -6.77 28.72 9.44
CA VAL A 47 -5.99 27.76 10.22
C VAL A 47 -6.55 26.37 9.89
N ILE A 48 -6.45 25.99 8.61
CA ILE A 48 -6.46 24.60 8.24
C ILE A 48 -5.13 24.07 8.75
N ASP A 49 -5.14 23.45 9.93
CA ASP A 49 -3.96 22.81 10.47
C ASP A 49 -3.36 21.87 9.40
N PRO A 50 -2.14 22.13 8.90
CA PRO A 50 -1.51 21.28 7.89
C PRO A 50 -1.34 19.83 8.40
N GLY A 51 -1.34 19.62 9.72
CA GLY A 51 -1.40 18.30 10.35
C GLY A 51 -2.69 17.53 10.06
N TYR A 52 -3.85 18.21 10.05
CA TYR A 52 -5.14 17.57 9.80
C TYR A 52 -5.27 17.07 8.36
N ARG A 53 -4.90 17.91 7.37
CA ARG A 53 -4.89 17.51 5.96
C ARG A 53 -3.92 16.36 5.68
N SER A 54 -2.70 16.41 6.23
CA SER A 54 -1.70 15.36 6.03
C SER A 54 -2.10 14.01 6.65
N ARG A 55 -2.76 14.02 7.82
CA ARG A 55 -3.27 12.81 8.48
C ARG A 55 -4.39 12.13 7.69
N ILE A 56 -5.27 12.94 7.09
CA ILE A 56 -6.34 12.47 6.19
C ILE A 56 -5.73 11.91 4.90
N GLU A 57 -4.83 12.64 4.24
CA GLU A 57 -4.20 12.20 2.98
C GLU A 57 -3.41 10.88 3.16
N GLY A 58 -2.70 10.74 4.29
CA GLY A 58 -1.97 9.51 4.63
C GLY A 58 -2.88 8.29 4.81
N SER A 59 -4.08 8.48 5.37
CA SER A 59 -5.05 7.40 5.58
C SER A 59 -5.63 6.85 4.28
N PHE A 60 -5.91 7.72 3.30
CA PHE A 60 -6.40 7.33 1.98
C PHE A 60 -5.35 6.62 1.15
N ARG A 61 -4.09 7.08 1.20
CA ARG A 61 -2.97 6.43 0.52
C ARG A 61 -2.71 5.00 1.04
N LYS A 62 -2.92 4.74 2.33
CA LYS A 62 -2.72 3.40 2.91
C LYS A 62 -3.70 2.38 2.33
N ASN A 63 -4.96 2.77 2.11
CA ASN A 63 -5.99 1.88 1.58
C ASN A 63 -5.91 1.73 0.05
N MET A 64 -5.40 2.73 -0.67
CA MET A 64 -5.21 2.65 -2.13
C MET A 64 -4.08 1.72 -2.57
N LYS A 65 -3.05 1.50 -1.74
CA LYS A 65 -1.93 0.59 -2.08
C LYS A 65 -2.36 -0.86 -2.30
N HIS A 66 -3.49 -1.28 -1.72
CA HIS A 66 -4.06 -2.60 -1.97
C HIS A 66 -4.97 -2.65 -3.20
N ALA A 67 -5.43 -1.51 -3.71
CA ALA A 67 -6.30 -1.43 -4.89
C ALA A 67 -5.50 -1.35 -6.21
N THR A 68 -4.23 -0.94 -6.17
CA THR A 68 -3.38 -0.75 -7.36
C THR A 68 -2.42 -1.92 -7.61
N GLY A 69 -2.81 -3.13 -7.23
CA GLY A 69 -2.11 -4.36 -7.63
C GLY A 69 -2.35 -4.60 -9.12
N ASN A 70 -1.51 -4.01 -9.97
CA ASN A 70 -1.61 -4.05 -11.44
C ASN A 70 -1.32 -5.45 -12.06
N GLY A 71 -1.44 -6.51 -11.27
CA GLY A 71 -1.19 -7.88 -11.68
C GLY A 71 -2.43 -8.72 -11.39
N VAL A 72 -2.81 -9.57 -12.34
CA VAL A 72 -3.82 -10.60 -12.11
C VAL A 72 -3.35 -11.44 -10.93
N ASP A 73 -4.12 -11.45 -9.84
CA ASP A 73 -3.79 -12.21 -8.64
C ASP A 73 -3.46 -13.66 -9.03
N GLN A 74 -2.22 -14.08 -8.79
CA GLN A 74 -1.76 -15.43 -9.13
C GLN A 74 -2.64 -16.51 -8.48
N THR A 75 -3.25 -16.20 -7.35
CA THR A 75 -4.23 -17.03 -6.65
C THR A 75 -5.52 -17.21 -7.45
N ILE A 76 -6.00 -16.17 -8.14
CA ILE A 76 -7.19 -16.23 -9.01
C ILE A 76 -6.92 -17.12 -10.23
N LEU A 77 -5.75 -16.94 -10.86
CA LEU A 77 -5.34 -17.77 -12.00
C LEU A 77 -5.20 -19.24 -11.60
N LEU A 78 -4.55 -19.53 -10.47
CA LEU A 78 -4.42 -20.89 -9.94
C LEU A 78 -5.79 -21.51 -9.64
N ARG A 79 -6.69 -20.75 -9.01
CA ARG A 79 -8.05 -21.22 -8.66
C ARG A 79 -8.86 -21.57 -9.91
N LEU A 80 -8.77 -20.73 -10.95
CA LEU A 80 -9.44 -20.97 -12.22
C LEU A 80 -8.86 -22.18 -12.94
N LEU A 81 -7.52 -22.33 -12.96
CA LEU A 81 -6.86 -23.51 -13.52
C LEU A 81 -7.33 -24.80 -12.85
N ILE A 82 -7.33 -24.83 -11.51
CA ILE A 82 -7.78 -26.00 -10.73
C ILE A 82 -9.25 -26.30 -11.03
N MET A 83 -10.11 -25.27 -11.08
CA MET A 83 -11.53 -25.42 -11.41
C MET A 83 -11.74 -26.05 -12.79
N VAL A 84 -11.03 -25.57 -13.81
CA VAL A 84 -11.12 -26.11 -15.17
C VAL A 84 -10.68 -27.57 -15.21
N ILE A 85 -9.54 -27.91 -14.60
CA ILE A 85 -9.05 -29.29 -14.54
C ILE A 85 -10.06 -30.21 -13.86
N LEU A 86 -10.67 -29.76 -12.76
CA LEU A 86 -11.64 -30.55 -11.99
C LEU A 86 -12.93 -30.79 -12.79
N VAL A 87 -13.45 -29.77 -13.48
CA VAL A 87 -14.63 -29.93 -14.36
C VAL A 87 -14.32 -30.88 -15.52
N PHE A 88 -13.15 -30.76 -16.15
CA PHE A 88 -12.72 -31.67 -17.21
C PHE A 88 -12.56 -33.11 -16.72
N MET A 89 -12.00 -33.32 -15.52
CA MET A 89 -11.84 -34.65 -14.93
C MET A 89 -13.19 -35.28 -14.60
N ILE A 90 -14.09 -34.53 -13.96
CA ILE A 90 -15.43 -35.04 -13.61
C ILE A 90 -16.23 -35.33 -14.88
N GLY A 91 -16.29 -34.38 -15.82
CA GLY A 91 -16.98 -34.57 -17.08
C GLY A 91 -16.40 -35.75 -17.86
N GLY A 92 -15.08 -35.81 -17.99
CA GLY A 92 -14.40 -36.90 -18.68
C GLY A 92 -14.64 -38.27 -18.03
N TYR A 93 -14.69 -38.33 -16.69
CA TYR A 93 -15.03 -39.56 -15.97
C TYR A 93 -16.46 -40.02 -16.24
N VAL A 94 -17.43 -39.11 -16.36
CA VAL A 94 -18.83 -39.49 -16.64
C VAL A 94 -18.98 -40.06 -18.07
N TYR A 95 -18.28 -39.49 -19.05
CA TYR A 95 -18.41 -39.94 -20.46
C TYR A 95 -17.54 -41.16 -20.81
N PHE A 96 -16.30 -41.20 -20.33
CA PHE A 96 -15.30 -42.21 -20.71
C PHE A 96 -14.88 -43.13 -19.55
N GLY A 97 -15.44 -42.94 -18.36
CA GLY A 97 -15.11 -43.73 -17.18
C GLY A 97 -13.64 -43.66 -16.81
N LYS A 98 -13.01 -44.82 -16.62
CA LYS A 98 -11.58 -44.93 -16.26
C LYS A 98 -10.63 -44.60 -17.41
N GLU A 99 -11.11 -44.58 -18.65
CA GLU A 99 -10.28 -44.43 -19.84
C GLU A 99 -9.67 -43.03 -19.95
N ILE A 100 -10.35 -42.03 -19.37
CA ILE A 100 -9.89 -40.65 -19.30
C ILE A 100 -8.52 -40.54 -18.58
N PHE A 101 -8.28 -41.36 -17.56
CA PHE A 101 -7.02 -41.35 -16.82
C PHE A 101 -5.85 -41.84 -17.68
N TYR A 102 -6.08 -42.86 -18.52
CA TYR A 102 -5.05 -43.36 -19.43
C TYR A 102 -4.73 -42.36 -20.55
N LEU A 103 -5.74 -41.67 -21.08
CA LEU A 103 -5.54 -40.62 -22.08
C LEU A 103 -4.73 -39.44 -21.53
N VAL A 104 -5.08 -38.96 -20.33
CA VAL A 104 -4.33 -37.90 -19.66
C VAL A 104 -2.89 -38.33 -19.37
N LEU A 105 -2.70 -39.57 -18.89
CA LEU A 105 -1.39 -40.14 -18.60
C LEU A 105 -0.52 -40.31 -19.84
N LEU A 106 -1.10 -40.47 -21.04
CA LEU A 106 -0.36 -40.54 -22.31
C LEU A 106 -0.07 -39.14 -22.87
N ILE A 107 -1.02 -38.21 -22.78
CA ILE A 107 -0.91 -36.85 -23.32
C ILE A 107 0.18 -36.03 -22.60
N ILE A 108 0.26 -36.11 -21.27
CA ILE A 108 1.24 -35.37 -20.47
C ILE A 108 2.70 -35.69 -20.85
N PRO A 109 3.16 -36.95 -20.86
CA PRO A 109 4.53 -37.29 -21.23
C PRO A 109 4.80 -37.05 -22.72
N PHE A 110 3.83 -37.24 -23.60
CA PHE A 110 3.98 -36.89 -25.01
C PHE A 110 4.22 -35.38 -25.21
N TYR A 111 3.46 -34.54 -24.51
CA TYR A 111 3.64 -33.10 -24.51
C TYR A 111 4.99 -32.69 -23.93
N LEU A 112 5.39 -33.26 -22.78
CA LEU A 112 6.69 -32.99 -22.17
C LEU A 112 7.84 -33.42 -23.06
N TRP A 113 7.74 -34.58 -23.70
CA TRP A 113 8.75 -35.08 -24.64
C TRP A 113 8.90 -34.15 -25.86
N LYS A 114 7.78 -33.72 -26.45
CA LYS A 114 7.79 -32.75 -27.55
C LYS A 114 8.39 -31.40 -27.12
N ARG A 115 8.14 -30.96 -25.89
CA ARG A 115 8.71 -29.73 -25.32
C ARG A 115 10.21 -29.84 -25.05
N LEU A 116 10.67 -31.00 -24.58
CA LEU A 116 12.09 -31.25 -24.26
C LEU A 116 12.95 -31.52 -25.51
N ARG A 117 12.33 -31.91 -26.63
CA ARG A 117 13.00 -32.07 -27.92
C ARG A 117 13.15 -30.78 -28.73
N LYS A 118 12.58 -29.67 -28.25
CA LYS A 118 12.71 -28.34 -28.84
C LYS A 118 13.71 -27.54 -28.04
#